data_AF-A0A7W9ZG86-F1
#
_entry.id   AF-A0A7W9ZG86-F1
#
_cell.length_a   1.000
_cell.length_b   1.000
_cell.length_c   1.000
_cell.angle_alpha   90.00
_cell.angle_beta   90.00
_cell.angle_gamma   90.00
#
_symmetry.space_group_name_H-M   'P 1'
#
loop_
_entity.id
_entity.type
_entity.pdbx_description
1 polymer ?
#
loop_
_entity_poly.entity_id
_entity_poly.type
_entity_poly.pdbx_seq_one_letter_code
_entity_poly.pdbx_strand_id
1 'polypeptide(L)'
;MSKVLNRLRMGVAVALLALAAGTAGAQAADYTWINDPPPGLVGTWVIRGQSCADENSQVLIFSDGGYRWRQTRTEWGFARGRFSWDRGSPNTFFRVQRFVQQEDPDFQFIVTGPEMRKYTFGSGKVTYYDRCPDQKG
;
A
#
# COMPACT_ATOMS: atom_id res chain seq x y z
N MET A 1 32.00 78.42 -0.41
CA MET A 1 30.69 78.61 0.28
C MET A 1 29.58 78.16 -0.65
N SER A 2 28.93 77.02 -0.40
CA SER A 2 27.58 76.74 -0.89
C SER A 2 26.95 75.58 -0.11
N LYS A 3 25.64 75.68 0.07
CA LYS A 3 24.84 75.12 1.16
C LYS A 3 24.40 73.66 0.92
N VAL A 4 24.64 72.84 1.94
CA VAL A 4 23.70 71.95 2.67
C VAL A 4 22.36 71.56 2.02
N LEU A 5 22.19 70.23 1.92
CA LEU A 5 21.00 69.35 2.00
C LEU A 5 19.72 69.70 1.23
N ASN A 6 19.22 68.71 0.47
CA ASN A 6 17.86 68.22 0.73
C ASN A 6 17.70 66.72 0.42
N ARG A 7 17.09 66.00 1.36
CA ARG A 7 16.72 64.59 1.26
C ARG A 7 15.38 64.49 0.51
N LEU A 8 15.14 63.43 -0.24
CA LEU A 8 13.84 62.77 -0.25
C LEU A 8 13.97 61.29 -0.66
N ARG A 9 13.32 60.45 0.14
CA ARG A 9 13.21 58.99 0.04
C ARG A 9 12.03 58.62 -0.85
N MET A 10 12.10 57.49 -1.56
CA MET A 10 10.97 56.63 -1.98
C MET A 10 11.57 55.61 -2.98
N GLY A 11 11.41 54.30 -2.92
CA GLY A 11 10.73 53.37 -2.03
C GLY A 11 10.90 52.02 -2.73
N VAL A 12 11.62 51.07 -2.13
CA VAL A 12 11.79 49.74 -2.71
C VAL A 12 10.48 48.99 -2.47
N ALA A 13 9.67 48.83 -3.51
CA ALA A 13 8.49 47.98 -3.49
C ALA A 13 8.97 46.52 -3.50
N VAL A 14 9.04 45.90 -2.32
CA VAL A 14 9.19 44.44 -2.20
C VAL A 14 7.83 43.83 -2.51
N ALA A 15 7.68 43.29 -3.72
CA ALA A 15 6.55 42.45 -4.07
C ALA A 15 6.70 41.11 -3.35
N LEU A 16 6.01 40.94 -2.22
CA LEU A 16 5.77 39.64 -1.60
C LEU A 16 4.83 38.85 -2.52
N LEU A 17 5.38 37.96 -3.35
CA LEU A 17 4.61 36.86 -3.90
C LEU A 17 4.25 35.92 -2.75
N ALA A 18 3.01 36.04 -2.25
CA ALA A 18 2.41 35.01 -1.42
C ALA A 18 2.26 33.75 -2.28
N LEU A 19 3.16 32.79 -2.11
CA LEU A 19 2.92 31.41 -2.51
C LEU A 19 1.72 30.91 -1.72
N ALA A 20 0.53 30.97 -2.33
CA ALA A 20 -0.59 30.15 -1.91
C ALA A 20 -0.22 28.70 -2.21
N ALA A 21 0.55 28.09 -1.31
CA ALA A 21 0.72 26.66 -1.26
C ALA A 21 -0.66 26.09 -0.91
N GLY A 22 -1.41 25.69 -1.94
CA GLY A 22 -2.60 24.89 -1.77
C GLY A 22 -2.19 23.62 -1.03
N THR A 23 -2.45 23.58 0.27
CA THR A 23 -2.47 22.33 1.01
C THR A 23 -3.65 21.55 0.47
N ALA A 24 -3.43 20.78 -0.59
CA ALA A 24 -4.30 19.67 -0.91
C ALA A 24 -4.29 18.79 0.34
N GLY A 25 -5.33 18.95 1.17
CA GLY A 25 -5.52 18.11 2.34
C GLY A 25 -5.53 16.68 1.82
N ALA A 26 -4.53 15.89 2.22
CA ALA A 26 -4.58 14.46 2.04
C ALA A 26 -5.85 13.99 2.75
N GLN A 27 -6.90 13.72 1.98
CA GLN A 27 -8.09 13.09 2.54
C GLN A 27 -7.65 11.72 3.03
N ALA A 28 -7.75 11.50 4.34
CA ALA A 28 -7.53 10.19 4.91
C ALA A 28 -8.48 9.22 4.19
N ALA A 29 -7.92 8.18 3.57
CA ALA A 29 -8.74 7.15 2.97
C ALA A 29 -9.53 6.47 4.09
N ASP A 30 -10.85 6.40 3.95
CA ASP A 30 -11.70 5.71 4.92
C ASP A 30 -11.65 4.20 4.65
N TYR A 31 -11.24 3.44 5.66
CA TYR A 31 -11.04 1.99 5.56
C TYR A 31 -12.02 1.25 6.46
N THR A 32 -12.83 0.38 5.87
CA THR A 32 -13.68 -0.55 6.63
C THR A 32 -12.96 -1.90 6.79
N TRP A 33 -12.48 -2.16 8.00
CA TRP A 33 -11.63 -3.32 8.29
C TRP A 33 -12.40 -4.57 8.73
N ILE A 34 -12.43 -5.59 7.88
CA ILE A 34 -13.10 -6.88 8.10
C ILE A 34 -12.11 -8.06 8.07
N ASN A 35 -12.54 -9.22 8.57
CA ASN A 35 -11.70 -10.42 8.58
C ASN A 35 -11.64 -11.12 7.22
N ASP A 36 -12.70 -10.99 6.43
CA ASP A 36 -12.87 -11.77 5.22
C ASP A 36 -12.13 -11.11 4.04
N PRO A 37 -11.26 -11.86 3.34
CA PRO A 37 -10.68 -11.40 2.10
C PRO A 37 -11.74 -11.32 0.99
N PRO A 38 -11.53 -10.50 -0.05
CA PRO A 38 -12.39 -10.55 -1.23
C PRO A 38 -12.33 -11.94 -1.89
N PRO A 39 -13.44 -12.45 -2.47
CA PRO A 39 -13.46 -13.78 -3.09
C PRO A 39 -12.38 -14.01 -4.14
N GLY A 40 -12.02 -12.96 -4.89
CA GLY A 40 -10.96 -13.02 -5.91
C GLY A 40 -9.55 -13.17 -5.34
N LEU A 41 -9.32 -12.81 -4.07
CA LEU A 41 -8.02 -12.91 -3.40
C LEU A 41 -7.83 -14.26 -2.70
N VAL A 42 -8.92 -14.93 -2.31
CA VAL A 42 -8.90 -16.24 -1.64
C VAL A 42 -8.12 -17.27 -2.47
N GLY A 43 -7.29 -18.06 -1.81
CA GLY A 43 -6.52 -19.13 -2.44
C GLY A 43 -5.01 -18.92 -2.36
N THR A 44 -4.28 -19.62 -3.22
CA THR A 44 -2.82 -19.64 -3.23
C THR A 44 -2.26 -18.84 -4.40
N TRP A 45 -1.26 -18.02 -4.12
CA TRP A 45 -0.56 -17.17 -5.06
C TRP A 45 0.93 -17.43 -4.97
N VAL A 46 1.58 -17.72 -6.08
CA VAL A 46 3.02 -17.98 -6.15
C VAL A 46 3.73 -16.76 -6.72
N ILE A 47 4.97 -16.47 -6.29
CA ILE A 47 5.77 -15.42 -6.94
C ILE A 47 5.86 -15.70 -8.44
N ARG A 48 5.65 -14.65 -9.25
CA ARG A 48 5.71 -14.74 -10.70
C ARG A 48 7.03 -15.36 -11.16
N GLY A 49 6.94 -16.34 -12.06
CA GLY A 49 8.07 -17.10 -12.56
C GLY A 49 8.49 -18.31 -11.71
N GLN A 50 7.79 -18.58 -10.61
CA GLN A 50 7.97 -19.80 -9.82
C GLN A 50 6.80 -20.78 -10.03
N SER A 51 6.94 -22.01 -9.53
CA SER A 51 5.95 -23.08 -9.71
C SER A 51 5.19 -23.37 -8.43
N CYS A 52 3.86 -23.46 -8.50
CA CYS A 52 3.02 -23.84 -7.36
C CYS A 52 3.32 -25.25 -6.82
N ALA A 53 3.81 -26.14 -7.68
CA ALA A 53 4.14 -27.52 -7.31
C ALA A 53 5.53 -27.64 -6.64
N ASP A 54 6.39 -26.62 -6.76
CA ASP A 54 7.71 -26.63 -6.14
C ASP A 54 7.59 -26.19 -4.66
N GLU A 55 8.07 -27.03 -3.75
CA GLU A 55 8.06 -26.78 -2.31
C GLU A 55 8.94 -25.60 -1.90
N ASN A 56 9.92 -25.22 -2.72
CA ASN A 56 10.80 -24.07 -2.49
C ASN A 56 10.27 -22.77 -3.09
N SER A 57 9.13 -22.81 -3.80
CA SER A 57 8.50 -21.59 -4.28
C SER A 57 7.90 -20.78 -3.14
N GLN A 58 8.04 -19.47 -3.26
CA GLN A 58 7.45 -18.50 -2.38
C GLN A 58 5.96 -18.34 -2.69
N VAL A 59 5.11 -18.58 -1.70
CA VAL A 59 3.65 -18.49 -1.86
C VAL A 59 3.00 -17.65 -0.77
N LEU A 60 1.86 -17.05 -1.11
CA LEU A 60 0.89 -16.47 -0.20
C LEU A 60 -0.40 -17.28 -0.27
N ILE A 61 -0.98 -17.63 0.87
CA ILE A 61 -2.21 -18.41 0.96
C ILE A 61 -3.20 -17.62 1.81
N PHE A 62 -4.17 -16.98 1.15
CA PHE A 62 -5.16 -16.11 1.80
C PHE A 62 -6.35 -16.89 2.33
N SER A 63 -6.79 -16.52 3.53
CA SER A 63 -7.95 -17.06 4.22
C SER A 63 -8.54 -16.01 5.16
N ASP A 64 -9.60 -16.35 5.86
CA ASP A 64 -10.21 -15.44 6.83
C ASP A 64 -9.19 -15.08 7.94
N GLY A 65 -9.13 -13.80 8.29
CA GLY A 65 -8.22 -13.28 9.32
C GLY A 65 -6.75 -13.13 8.89
N GLY A 66 -6.43 -13.33 7.61
CA GLY A 66 -5.13 -12.96 7.04
C GLY A 66 -4.58 -13.92 5.99
N TYR A 67 -3.28 -14.19 6.03
CA TYR A 67 -2.67 -15.11 5.08
C TYR A 67 -1.48 -15.84 5.68
N ARG A 68 -1.25 -17.07 5.21
CA ARG A 68 0.00 -17.81 5.44
C ARG A 68 0.97 -17.49 4.32
N TRP A 69 2.25 -17.58 4.61
CA TRP A 69 3.29 -17.44 3.60
C TRP A 69 4.32 -18.55 3.75
N ARG A 70 4.96 -18.87 2.63
CA ARG A 70 6.10 -19.78 2.55
C ARG A 70 7.21 -19.08 1.80
N GLN A 71 8.44 -19.13 2.31
CA GLN A 71 9.64 -18.68 1.60
C GLN A 71 10.43 -19.85 1.00
N THR A 72 10.49 -20.97 1.72
CA THR A 72 11.10 -22.23 1.29
C THR A 72 10.30 -23.40 1.85
N ARG A 73 10.65 -24.65 1.51
CA ARG A 73 9.97 -25.85 2.03
C ARG A 73 9.78 -25.83 3.56
N THR A 74 10.77 -25.33 4.29
CA THR A 74 10.79 -25.35 5.76
C THR A 74 10.52 -23.99 6.40
N GLU A 75 10.54 -22.90 5.62
CA GLU A 75 10.33 -21.56 6.13
C GLU A 75 8.90 -21.08 5.85
N TRP A 76 8.10 -21.11 6.91
CA TRP A 76 6.71 -20.72 6.88
C TRP A 76 6.44 -19.66 7.94
N GLY A 77 5.42 -18.86 7.66
CA GLY A 77 4.85 -17.99 8.66
C GLY A 77 3.44 -17.60 8.31
N PHE A 78 2.93 -16.64 9.07
CA PHE A 78 1.60 -16.14 8.83
C PHE A 78 1.50 -14.66 9.22
N ALA A 79 0.60 -13.94 8.57
CA ALA A 79 0.23 -12.58 8.90
C ALA A 79 -1.23 -12.56 9.33
N ARG A 80 -1.49 -12.30 10.63
CA ARG A 80 -2.83 -12.02 11.16
C ARG A 80 -3.17 -10.57 10.85
N GLY A 81 -4.38 -10.32 10.39
CA GLY A 81 -4.78 -8.96 10.09
C GLY A 81 -6.20 -8.85 9.62
N ARG A 82 -6.50 -7.68 9.06
CA ARG A 82 -7.82 -7.35 8.51
C ARG A 82 -7.67 -6.77 7.12
N PHE A 83 -8.69 -7.00 6.31
CA PHE A 83 -8.81 -6.50 4.95
C PHE A 83 -9.76 -5.31 4.89
N SER A 84 -9.54 -4.40 3.95
CA SER A 84 -10.50 -3.37 3.56
C SER A 84 -10.59 -3.39 2.04
N TRP A 85 -11.80 -3.59 1.51
CA TRP A 85 -12.05 -3.72 0.08
C TRP A 85 -13.51 -3.44 -0.25
N ASP A 86 -13.75 -3.02 -1.50
CA ASP A 86 -15.09 -2.78 -2.04
C ASP A 86 -15.42 -3.79 -3.13
N ARG A 87 -16.71 -4.14 -3.24
CA ARG A 87 -17.18 -5.06 -4.28
C ARG A 87 -16.92 -4.45 -5.67
N GLY A 88 -16.21 -5.19 -6.51
CA GLY A 88 -15.86 -4.77 -7.88
C GLY A 88 -14.58 -3.95 -7.98
N SER A 89 -13.98 -3.54 -6.86
CA SER A 89 -12.64 -2.96 -6.87
C SER A 89 -11.58 -4.07 -7.01
N PRO A 90 -10.55 -3.88 -7.85
CA PRO A 90 -9.40 -4.80 -7.87
C PRO A 90 -8.49 -4.61 -6.65
N ASN A 91 -8.67 -3.51 -5.90
CA ASN A 91 -7.81 -3.14 -4.78
C ASN A 91 -8.32 -3.76 -3.47
N THR A 92 -7.40 -4.34 -2.72
CA THR A 92 -7.60 -4.81 -1.35
C THR A 92 -6.49 -4.26 -0.49
N PHE A 93 -6.85 -3.58 0.59
CA PHE A 93 -5.90 -3.10 1.58
C PHE A 93 -5.83 -4.10 2.73
N PHE A 94 -4.65 -4.29 3.30
CA PHE A 94 -4.45 -5.17 4.45
C PHE A 94 -3.60 -4.49 5.49
N ARG A 95 -4.03 -4.62 6.74
CA ARG A 95 -3.25 -4.22 7.92
C ARG A 95 -2.97 -5.42 8.80
N VAL A 96 -1.72 -5.52 9.23
CA VAL A 96 -1.26 -6.53 10.18
C VAL A 96 -1.77 -6.16 11.57
N GLN A 97 -2.35 -7.12 12.27
CA GLN A 97 -2.76 -6.95 13.66
C GLN A 97 -1.52 -6.82 14.54
N ARG A 98 -1.46 -5.74 15.32
CA ARG A 98 -0.37 -5.39 16.23
C ARG A 98 -0.93 -4.77 17.50
N PHE A 99 -0.11 -4.70 18.56
CA PHE A 99 -0.53 -4.13 19.86
C PHE A 99 -0.93 -2.66 19.76
N VAL A 100 -0.17 -1.86 19.00
CA VAL A 100 -0.49 -0.45 18.73
C VAL A 100 -1.05 -0.33 17.32
N GLN A 101 -2.38 -0.27 17.20
CA GLN A 101 -3.02 -0.20 15.89
C GLN A 101 -2.67 1.11 15.19
N GLN A 102 -2.38 0.98 13.89
CA GLN A 102 -2.25 2.08 12.96
C GLN A 102 -3.48 2.09 12.06
N GLU A 103 -3.88 3.28 11.60
CA GLU A 103 -5.00 3.43 10.68
C GLU A 103 -4.61 3.02 9.26
N ASP A 104 -3.34 3.23 8.90
CA ASP A 104 -2.81 2.98 7.57
C ASP A 104 -2.64 1.48 7.24
N PRO A 105 -2.79 1.09 5.97
CA PRO A 105 -2.50 -0.25 5.49
C PRO A 105 -1.00 -0.57 5.49
N ASP A 106 -0.67 -1.84 5.72
CA ASP A 106 0.69 -2.37 5.53
C ASP A 106 0.92 -2.79 4.09
N PHE A 107 -0.10 -3.37 3.47
CA PHE A 107 -0.06 -3.87 2.10
C PHE A 107 -1.28 -3.43 1.30
N GLN A 108 -1.06 -3.25 -0.01
CA GLN A 108 -2.11 -3.22 -1.01
C GLN A 108 -1.94 -4.41 -1.94
N PHE A 109 -3.00 -5.16 -2.15
CA PHE A 109 -3.10 -6.21 -3.15
C PHE A 109 -4.00 -5.72 -4.28
N ILE A 110 -3.55 -5.89 -5.52
CA ILE A 110 -4.33 -5.56 -6.72
C ILE A 110 -4.46 -6.81 -7.53
N VAL A 111 -5.68 -7.34 -7.62
CA VAL A 111 -5.98 -8.58 -8.33
C VAL A 111 -6.60 -8.27 -9.68
N THR A 112 -6.08 -8.88 -10.74
CA THR A 112 -6.60 -8.76 -12.10
C THR A 112 -6.57 -10.14 -12.76
N GLY A 113 -7.69 -10.84 -12.71
CA GLY A 113 -7.79 -12.22 -13.20
C GLY A 113 -6.85 -13.17 -12.44
N PRO A 114 -5.93 -13.88 -13.13
CA PRO A 114 -4.98 -14.79 -12.49
C PRO A 114 -3.72 -14.09 -11.95
N GLU A 115 -3.63 -12.75 -12.03
CA GLU A 115 -2.45 -12.00 -11.59
C GLU A 115 -2.73 -11.18 -10.35
N MET A 116 -1.74 -11.07 -9.46
CA MET A 116 -1.79 -10.20 -8.29
C MET A 116 -0.52 -9.36 -8.18
N ARG A 117 -0.69 -8.05 -7.98
CA ARG A 117 0.38 -7.13 -7.57
C ARG A 117 0.25 -6.84 -6.07
N LYS A 118 1.31 -7.10 -5.31
CA LYS A 118 1.43 -6.68 -3.91
C LYS A 118 2.32 -5.44 -3.83
N TYR A 119 1.83 -4.39 -3.19
CA TYR A 119 2.62 -3.22 -2.77
C TYR A 119 2.78 -3.24 -1.25
N THR A 120 3.98 -2.94 -0.75
CA THR A 120 4.29 -2.83 0.67
C THR A 120 4.55 -1.36 1.02
N PHE A 121 3.66 -0.76 1.81
CA PHE A 121 3.74 0.68 2.11
C PHE A 121 5.03 1.05 2.86
N GLY A 122 5.41 0.25 3.87
CA GLY A 122 6.59 0.55 4.68
C GLY A 122 7.93 0.51 3.93
N SER A 123 8.01 -0.15 2.78
CA SER A 123 9.27 -0.27 1.99
C SER A 123 9.16 0.24 0.55
N GLY A 124 7.96 0.58 0.08
CA GLY A 124 7.70 0.87 -1.32
C GLY A 124 7.86 -0.32 -2.27
N LYS A 125 8.11 -1.53 -1.75
CA LYS A 125 8.38 -2.71 -2.59
C LYS A 125 7.13 -3.20 -3.30
N VAL A 126 7.26 -3.46 -4.61
CA VAL A 126 6.27 -4.16 -5.43
C VAL A 126 6.71 -5.61 -5.63
N THR A 127 5.76 -6.55 -5.56
CA THR A 127 6.00 -7.96 -5.88
C THR A 127 4.82 -8.51 -6.67
N TYR A 128 5.11 -9.31 -7.68
CA TYR A 128 4.11 -9.88 -8.59
C TYR A 128 3.92 -11.36 -8.31
N TYR A 129 2.68 -11.79 -8.39
CA TYR A 129 2.27 -13.16 -8.13
C TYR A 129 1.31 -13.63 -9.22
N ASP A 130 1.33 -14.93 -9.46
CA ASP A 130 0.40 -15.62 -10.32
C ASP A 130 -0.46 -16.58 -9.47
N ARG A 131 -1.73 -16.74 -9.84
CA ARG A 131 -2.66 -17.59 -9.10
C ARG A 131 -2.29 -19.05 -9.33
N CYS A 132 -2.19 -19.81 -8.26
CA CYS A 132 -2.07 -21.25 -8.39
C CYS A 132 -3.39 -21.85 -8.87
N PRO A 133 -3.35 -22.87 -9.76
CA PRO A 133 -4.55 -23.60 -10.10
C PRO A 133 -5.17 -24.15 -8.81
N ASP A 134 -6.50 -24.02 -8.69
CA ASP A 134 -7.23 -24.56 -7.55
C ASP A 134 -6.89 -26.05 -7.44
N GLN A 135 -6.37 -26.47 -6.29
CA GLN A 135 -6.14 -27.87 -5.96
C GLN A 135 -7.51 -28.52 -5.72
N LYS A 136 -8.31 -28.68 -6.78
CA LYS A 136 -9.45 -29.59 -6.78
C LYS A 136 -8.86 -31.00 -6.84
N GLY A 137 -8.68 -31.59 -5.65
CA GLY A 137 -8.82 -33.04 -5.49
C GLY A 137 -10.28 -33.42 -5.62
#